data_AF-A0A3A9BWA5-F1
#
_entry.id   AF-A0A3A9BWA5-F1
#
_cell.length_a   1.000
_cell.length_b   1.000
_cell.length_c   1.000
_cell.angle_alpha   90.00
_cell.angle_beta   90.00
_cell.angle_gamma   90.00
#
_symmetry.space_group_name_H-M   'P 1'
#
loop_
_entity.id
_entity.type
_entity.pdbx_description
1 polymer ?
#
loop_
_entity_poly.entity_id
_entity_poly.type
_entity_poly.pdbx_seq_one_letter_code
_entity_poly.pdbx_strand_id
1 'polypeptide(L)'
;MNEDILKQKNSENVCLVCGKPLDDSGDDAGEIKKETTKWYYYKEGGGILDDILYDCFTPLYTFDAVDMQDAERQLKEVLPSSPLVNDSSPSKVQCPRCRSTEVQLVPRKYSILTGFATNKYDRMCVRCKKKF
;
A
#
# COMPACT_ATOMS: atom_id res chain seq x y z
N MET A 1 21.45 -20.32 61.00
CA MET A 1 21.81 -19.33 59.97
C MET A 1 22.15 -20.11 58.72
N ASN A 2 21.64 -19.68 57.55
CA ASN A 2 21.78 -20.38 56.25
C ASN A 2 20.83 -21.59 56.20
N GLU A 3 19.94 -21.80 55.23
CA GLU A 3 20.18 -21.92 53.77
C GLU A 3 19.03 -21.32 52.92
N ASP A 4 17.97 -20.80 53.53
CA ASP A 4 16.75 -20.37 52.83
C ASP A 4 16.90 -19.05 52.06
N ILE A 5 17.84 -18.19 52.45
CA ILE A 5 18.07 -16.90 51.80
C ILE A 5 18.77 -17.06 50.43
N LEU A 6 19.57 -18.13 50.24
CA LEU A 6 20.20 -18.41 48.94
C LEU A 6 19.23 -19.01 47.91
N LYS A 7 18.15 -19.68 48.36
CA LYS A 7 17.11 -20.18 47.46
C LYS A 7 16.15 -19.07 47.00
N GLN A 8 15.86 -18.09 47.85
CA GLN A 8 14.95 -17.00 47.50
C GLN A 8 15.56 -15.96 46.54
N LYS A 9 16.89 -15.88 46.44
CA LYS A 9 17.59 -15.03 45.45
C LYS A 9 17.90 -15.71 44.12
N ASN A 10 17.73 -17.04 44.02
CA ASN A 10 17.83 -17.74 42.75
C ASN A 10 16.50 -17.79 41.99
N SER A 11 15.42 -17.26 42.58
CA SER A 11 14.11 -17.08 41.92
C SER A 11 13.91 -15.68 41.31
N GLU A 12 14.87 -14.76 41.45
CA GLU A 12 14.83 -13.49 40.74
C GLU A 12 15.51 -13.69 39.39
N ASN A 13 14.70 -13.88 38.36
CA ASN A 13 15.10 -14.04 36.97
C ASN A 13 15.68 -12.72 36.42
N VAL A 14 16.66 -12.11 37.09
CA VAL A 14 17.20 -10.78 36.78
C VAL A 14 18.72 -10.79 36.92
N CYS A 15 19.39 -10.30 35.89
CA CYS A 15 20.83 -10.20 35.81
C CYS A 15 21.36 -9.16 36.81
N LEU A 16 22.19 -9.60 37.75
CA LEU A 16 22.74 -8.75 38.80
C LEU A 16 23.78 -7.73 38.33
N VAL A 17 24.20 -7.79 37.05
CA VAL A 17 25.18 -6.86 36.47
C VAL A 17 24.52 -5.72 35.70
N CYS A 18 23.42 -5.98 34.99
CA CYS A 18 22.72 -4.98 34.17
C CYS A 18 21.24 -4.76 34.55
N GLY A 19 20.72 -5.50 35.54
CA GLY A 19 19.36 -5.38 36.04
C GLY A 19 18.27 -5.88 35.09
N LYS A 20 18.60 -6.58 34.00
CA LYS A 20 17.62 -7.08 33.02
C LYS A 20 17.14 -8.49 33.34
N PRO A 21 15.86 -8.82 33.10
CA PRO A 21 15.37 -10.17 33.29
C PRO A 21 16.09 -11.18 32.37
N LEU A 22 16.36 -12.38 32.89
CA LEU A 22 17.05 -13.49 32.20
C LEU A 22 16.08 -14.49 31.55
N ASP A 23 14.78 -14.21 31.67
CA ASP A 23 13.73 -14.95 31.00
C ASP A 23 13.70 -14.52 29.53
N ASP A 24 14.03 -15.46 28.65
CA ASP A 24 13.95 -15.35 27.18
C ASP A 24 12.56 -15.81 26.70
N SER A 25 11.50 -15.55 27.47
CA SER A 25 10.14 -15.60 26.93
C SER A 25 9.90 -14.24 26.27
N GLY A 26 10.35 -14.15 25.02
CA GLY A 26 10.25 -12.96 24.20
C GLY A 26 8.90 -12.26 24.38
N ASP A 27 8.98 -11.02 24.84
CA ASP A 27 8.15 -9.91 24.41
C ASP A 27 6.67 -10.23 24.16
N ASP A 28 5.91 -10.62 25.18
CA ASP A 28 4.47 -10.27 25.20
C ASP A 28 4.33 -8.83 25.72
N ALA A 29 4.96 -7.90 24.99
CA ALA A 29 4.56 -6.51 24.98
C ALA A 29 3.27 -6.40 24.18
N GLY A 30 2.20 -7.08 24.63
CA GLY A 30 0.86 -7.03 24.07
C GLY A 30 0.84 -6.87 22.55
N GLU A 31 1.36 -7.86 21.82
CA GLU A 31 0.90 -8.03 20.45
C GLU A 31 -0.60 -8.26 20.57
N ILE A 32 -1.38 -7.24 20.27
CA ILE A 32 -2.78 -7.42 19.90
C ILE A 32 -2.71 -8.42 18.75
N LYS A 33 -2.96 -9.71 19.04
CA LYS A 33 -3.17 -10.74 18.03
C LYS A 33 -4.39 -10.26 17.26
N LYS A 34 -4.16 -9.45 16.24
CA LYS A 34 -5.22 -8.97 15.37
C LYS A 34 -5.75 -10.24 14.72
N GLU A 35 -6.98 -10.61 15.02
CA GLU A 35 -7.62 -11.76 14.40
C GLU A 35 -7.52 -11.58 12.89
N THR A 36 -6.71 -12.42 12.25
CA THR A 36 -6.54 -12.39 10.81
C THR A 36 -7.68 -13.19 10.19
N THR A 37 -8.30 -12.60 9.18
CA THR A 37 -9.34 -13.25 8.39
C THR A 37 -8.71 -13.80 7.12
N LYS A 38 -9.20 -14.94 6.64
CA LYS A 38 -8.73 -15.54 5.39
C LYS A 38 -9.47 -14.91 4.22
N TRP A 39 -8.71 -14.37 3.27
CA TRP A 39 -9.23 -13.68 2.09
C TRP A 39 -9.01 -14.49 0.82
N TYR A 40 -9.92 -14.33 -0.13
CA TYR A 40 -10.00 -15.07 -1.38
C TYR A 40 -10.14 -14.08 -2.53
N TYR A 41 -9.19 -14.12 -3.47
CA TYR A 41 -9.26 -13.32 -4.69
C TYR A 41 -9.69 -14.18 -5.89
N TYR A 42 -10.75 -13.75 -6.56
CA TYR A 42 -11.28 -14.35 -7.78
C TYR A 42 -11.05 -13.40 -8.94
N LYS A 43 -10.43 -13.87 -10.02
CA LYS A 43 -10.16 -13.03 -11.21
C LYS A 43 -11.41 -12.77 -12.05
N GLU A 44 -12.44 -13.60 -11.92
CA GLU A 44 -13.66 -13.54 -12.71
C GLU A 44 -14.45 -12.24 -12.42
N GLY A 45 -15.18 -11.73 -13.42
CA GLY A 45 -16.05 -10.56 -13.24
C GLY A 45 -15.36 -9.20 -13.03
N GLY A 46 -14.04 -9.10 -13.17
CA GLY A 46 -13.28 -7.86 -12.93
C GLY A 46 -12.44 -7.87 -11.66
N GLY A 47 -12.33 -9.03 -11.00
CA GLY A 47 -11.64 -9.15 -9.72
C GLY A 47 -12.65 -8.99 -8.59
N ILE A 48 -12.78 -10.02 -7.76
CA ILE A 48 -13.56 -10.00 -6.51
C ILE A 48 -12.60 -10.39 -5.40
N LEU A 49 -12.55 -9.60 -4.33
CA LEU A 49 -11.79 -9.89 -3.12
C LEU A 49 -12.77 -9.98 -1.96
N ASP A 50 -12.87 -11.16 -1.35
CA ASP A 50 -13.90 -11.48 -0.36
C ASP A 50 -13.31 -12.37 0.75
N ASP A 51 -13.88 -12.33 1.95
CA ASP A 51 -13.54 -13.21 3.07
C ASP A 51 -14.36 -14.51 3.05
N ILE A 52 -15.33 -14.61 2.15
CA ILE A 52 -16.16 -15.80 1.93
C ILE A 52 -15.56 -16.70 0.83
N LEU A 53 -15.43 -17.98 1.15
CA LEU A 53 -15.11 -19.02 0.16
C LEU A 53 -16.39 -19.42 -0.57
N TYR A 54 -16.43 -19.19 -1.88
CA TYR A 54 -17.56 -19.60 -2.72
C TYR A 54 -17.29 -20.97 -3.34
N ASP A 55 -18.14 -21.96 -3.06
CA ASP A 55 -17.97 -23.33 -3.58
C ASP A 55 -18.08 -23.42 -5.12
N CYS A 56 -18.72 -22.43 -5.74
CA CYS A 56 -18.93 -22.36 -7.19
C CYS A 56 -17.75 -21.77 -7.97
N PHE A 57 -16.74 -21.21 -7.28
CA PHE A 57 -15.59 -20.57 -7.92
C PHE A 57 -14.28 -21.03 -7.27
N THR A 58 -13.22 -21.19 -8.08
CA THR A 58 -11.89 -21.49 -7.54
C THR A 58 -11.12 -20.18 -7.32
N PRO A 59 -10.70 -19.86 -6.08
CA PRO A 59 -9.93 -18.66 -5.81
C PRO A 59 -8.55 -18.76 -6.48
N LEU A 60 -8.10 -17.65 -7.09
CA LEU A 60 -6.79 -17.56 -7.72
C LEU A 60 -5.68 -17.34 -6.68
N TYR A 61 -5.96 -16.55 -5.65
CA TYR A 61 -5.07 -16.32 -4.53
C TYR A 61 -5.83 -16.40 -3.20
N THR A 62 -5.13 -16.89 -2.18
CA THR A 62 -5.63 -16.97 -0.81
C THR A 62 -4.54 -16.52 0.15
N PHE A 63 -4.88 -15.64 1.08
CA PHE A 63 -3.93 -15.12 2.07
C PHE A 63 -4.68 -14.66 3.33
N ASP A 64 -3.96 -14.52 4.43
CA ASP A 64 -4.52 -14.04 5.70
C ASP A 64 -4.21 -12.56 5.86
N ALA A 65 -5.24 -11.76 6.13
CA ALA A 65 -5.12 -10.31 6.31
C ALA A 65 -5.96 -9.84 7.49
N VAL A 66 -5.51 -8.76 8.12
CA VAL A 66 -6.19 -8.18 9.28
C VAL A 66 -7.47 -7.46 8.86
N ASP A 67 -7.41 -6.74 7.75
CA ASP A 67 -8.49 -5.92 7.22
C ASP A 67 -8.49 -5.93 5.70
N MET A 68 -9.55 -5.39 5.10
CA MET A 68 -9.70 -5.33 3.65
C MET A 68 -8.57 -4.54 2.98
N GLN A 69 -8.03 -3.49 3.62
CA GLN A 69 -6.97 -2.67 3.01
C GLN A 69 -5.62 -3.40 3.04
N ASP A 70 -5.33 -4.14 4.11
CA ASP A 70 -4.20 -5.06 4.15
C ASP A 70 -4.34 -6.15 3.09
N ALA A 71 -5.55 -6.69 2.92
CA ALA A 71 -5.82 -7.67 1.88
C ALA A 71 -5.54 -7.13 0.46
N GLU A 72 -6.00 -5.92 0.17
CA GLU A 72 -5.70 -5.23 -1.10
C GLU A 72 -4.21 -4.94 -1.26
N ARG A 73 -3.50 -4.57 -0.19
CA ARG A 73 -2.05 -4.33 -0.21
C ARG A 73 -1.28 -5.61 -0.55
N GLN A 74 -1.57 -6.70 0.14
CA GLN A 74 -0.96 -8.00 -0.13
C GLN A 74 -1.28 -8.47 -1.55
N LEU A 75 -2.52 -8.29 -2.00
CA LEU A 75 -2.92 -8.59 -3.38
C LEU A 75 -2.17 -7.72 -4.40
N LYS A 76 -1.87 -6.45 -4.10
CA LYS A 76 -1.09 -5.56 -4.97
C LYS A 76 0.34 -6.03 -5.16
N GLU A 77 0.96 -6.57 -4.11
CA GLU A 77 2.33 -7.10 -4.16
C GLU A 77 2.41 -8.31 -5.07
N VAL A 78 1.42 -9.20 -4.99
CA VAL A 78 1.36 -10.41 -5.82
C VAL A 78 0.87 -10.10 -7.25
N LEU A 79 -0.07 -9.16 -7.40
CA LEU A 79 -0.72 -8.85 -8.67
C LEU A 79 -0.87 -7.33 -8.89
N PRO A 80 0.21 -6.62 -9.27
CA PRO A 80 0.20 -5.16 -9.43
C PRO A 80 -0.69 -4.66 -10.58
N SER A 81 -1.10 -5.54 -11.48
CA SER A 81 -2.01 -5.25 -12.60
C SER A 81 -3.48 -5.58 -12.32
N SER A 82 -3.86 -5.85 -11.06
CA SER A 82 -5.21 -6.28 -10.70
C SER A 82 -6.21 -5.17 -11.00
N PRO A 83 -7.33 -5.44 -11.71
CA PRO A 83 -8.32 -4.40 -12.01
C PRO A 83 -8.91 -3.74 -10.75
N LEU A 84 -8.94 -4.45 -9.61
CA LEU A 84 -9.40 -3.92 -8.32
C LEU A 84 -8.45 -2.90 -7.70
N VAL A 85 -7.14 -3.03 -7.94
CA VAL A 85 -6.11 -2.23 -7.25
C VAL A 85 -5.50 -1.17 -8.18
N ASN A 86 -5.87 -1.19 -9.46
CA ASN A 86 -5.32 -0.34 -10.50
C ASN A 86 -6.08 1.00 -10.65
N ASP A 87 -6.46 1.61 -9.53
CA ASP A 87 -6.97 2.99 -9.51
C ASP A 87 -5.87 4.04 -9.73
N SER A 88 -4.61 3.60 -9.73
CA SER A 88 -3.43 4.46 -9.89
C SER A 88 -3.01 4.68 -11.34
N SER A 89 -3.89 4.47 -12.33
CA SER A 89 -3.57 4.97 -13.67
C SER A 89 -3.54 6.50 -13.57
N PRO A 90 -2.39 7.18 -13.76
CA PRO A 90 -2.34 8.62 -13.67
C PRO A 90 -3.35 9.15 -14.66
N SER A 91 -4.33 9.94 -14.18
CA SER A 91 -5.40 10.49 -15.00
C SER A 91 -4.83 10.93 -16.35
N LYS A 92 -5.07 10.12 -17.38
CA LYS A 92 -4.42 10.34 -18.68
C LYS A 92 -4.92 11.69 -19.15
N VAL A 93 -4.01 12.65 -19.32
CA VAL A 93 -4.37 13.99 -19.79
C VAL A 93 -5.01 13.83 -21.16
N GLN A 94 -6.32 14.04 -21.22
CA GLN A 94 -7.11 13.91 -22.44
C GLN A 94 -7.43 15.28 -23.00
N CYS A 95 -7.36 15.42 -24.32
CA CYS A 95 -7.83 16.63 -24.98
C CYS A 95 -9.34 16.82 -24.73
N PRO A 96 -9.80 17.98 -24.23
CA PRO A 96 -11.21 18.23 -23.96
C PRO A 96 -12.09 18.22 -25.22
N ARG A 97 -11.49 18.40 -26.41
CA ARG A 97 -12.23 18.41 -27.69
C ARG A 97 -12.36 17.04 -28.33
N CYS A 98 -11.29 16.23 -28.34
CA CYS A 98 -11.23 14.99 -29.13
C CYS A 98 -10.88 13.74 -28.30
N ARG A 99 -10.68 13.90 -26.99
CA ARG A 99 -10.30 12.84 -26.04
C ARG A 99 -9.01 12.09 -26.38
N SER A 100 -8.21 12.60 -27.33
CA SER A 100 -6.88 12.05 -27.61
C SER A 100 -5.96 12.25 -26.40
N THR A 101 -5.16 11.23 -26.09
CA THR A 101 -4.10 11.26 -25.08
C THR A 101 -2.77 11.74 -25.65
N GLU A 102 -2.70 11.97 -26.96
CA GLU A 102 -1.51 12.48 -27.64
C GLU A 102 -1.43 14.01 -27.50
N VAL A 103 -0.64 14.46 -26.52
CA VAL A 103 -0.48 15.86 -26.14
C VAL A 103 1.00 16.22 -26.18
N GLN A 104 1.32 17.33 -26.85
CA GLN A 104 2.66 17.92 -26.89
C GLN A 104 2.70 19.20 -26.06
N LEU A 105 3.79 19.41 -25.33
CA LEU A 105 4.08 20.68 -24.65
C LEU A 105 4.72 21.63 -25.64
N VAL A 106 4.12 22.81 -25.84
CA VAL A 106 4.66 23.85 -26.71
C VAL A 106 5.03 25.09 -25.90
N PRO A 107 6.20 25.70 -26.13
CA PRO A 107 6.59 26.91 -25.42
C PRO A 107 5.65 28.04 -25.82
N ARG A 108 5.15 28.78 -24.82
CA ARG A 108 4.34 29.97 -25.07
C ARG A 108 5.26 31.08 -25.59
N LYS A 109 4.88 31.70 -26.71
CA LYS A 109 5.66 32.82 -27.28
C LYS A 109 5.79 33.93 -26.23
N TYR A 110 7.02 34.42 -26.07
CA TYR A 110 7.34 35.55 -25.21
C TYR A 110 6.53 36.78 -25.66
N SER A 111 5.77 37.37 -24.73
CA SER A 111 5.07 38.63 -24.94
C SER A 111 5.89 39.75 -24.32
N ILE A 112 6.36 40.69 -25.15
CA ILE A 112 7.15 41.86 -24.74
C ILE A 112 6.37 42.72 -23.72
N LEU A 113 5.04 42.75 -23.86
CA LEU A 113 4.14 43.54 -23.01
C LEU A 113 3.98 42.98 -21.58
N THR A 114 4.30 41.69 -21.37
CA THR A 114 3.98 41.02 -20.10
C THR A 114 5.17 40.97 -19.15
N GLY A 115 6.35 41.46 -19.55
CA GLY A 115 7.55 41.51 -18.70
C GLY A 115 8.11 40.12 -18.37
N PHE A 116 9.43 40.02 -18.30
CA PHE A 116 10.24 38.88 -17.83
C PHE A 116 9.57 37.48 -17.86
N ALA A 117 9.67 36.85 -19.03
CA ALA A 117 9.87 35.41 -19.22
C ALA A 117 9.20 34.48 -18.20
N THR A 118 7.87 34.43 -18.18
CA THR A 118 7.19 33.26 -17.61
C THR A 118 7.41 32.10 -18.59
N ASN A 119 8.27 31.14 -18.24
CA ASN A 119 8.57 29.92 -19.01
C ASN A 119 7.36 28.96 -18.95
N LYS A 120 6.23 29.41 -19.51
CA LYS A 120 4.97 28.69 -19.51
C LYS A 120 4.90 27.84 -20.77
N TYR A 121 4.56 26.57 -20.58
CA TYR A 121 4.26 25.65 -21.66
C TYR A 121 2.74 25.48 -21.73
N ASP A 122 2.19 25.65 -22.93
CA ASP A 122 0.79 25.32 -23.18
C ASP A 122 0.72 23.85 -23.65
N ARG A 123 -0.33 23.12 -23.26
CA ARG A 123 -0.57 21.75 -23.75
C ARG A 123 -1.30 21.85 -25.09
N MET A 124 -0.83 21.14 -26.10
CA MET A 124 -1.43 21.11 -27.43
C MET A 124 -1.76 19.69 -27.80
N CYS A 125 -3.01 19.43 -28.16
CA CYS A 125 -3.38 18.14 -28.72
C CYS A 125 -2.82 17.99 -30.14
N VAL A 126 -2.08 16.92 -30.41
CA VAL A 126 -1.50 16.64 -31.73
C VAL A 126 -2.58 16.36 -32.78
N ARG A 127 -3.64 15.65 -32.39
CA ARG A 127 -4.72 15.24 -33.29
C ARG A 127 -5.60 16.40 -33.77
N CYS A 128 -6.09 17.25 -32.85
CA CYS A 128 -7.01 18.34 -33.19
C CYS A 128 -6.35 19.72 -33.22
N LYS A 129 -5.03 19.80 -32.96
CA LYS A 129 -4.23 21.04 -32.93
C LYS A 129 -4.78 22.13 -32.00
N LYS A 130 -5.59 21.74 -31.01
CA LYS A 130 -6.18 22.66 -30.02
C LYS A 130 -5.25 22.78 -28.82
N LYS A 131 -4.98 24.02 -28.40
CA LYS A 131 -4.28 24.35 -27.16
C LYS A 131 -5.27 24.37 -25.98
N PHE A 132 -4.86 23.84 -24.84
CA PHE A 132 -5.62 23.81 -23.58
C PHE A 132 -4.69 23.73 -22.36
#